data_AF-A0A2R4WXG8-F1
#
_entry.id   AF-A0A2R4WXG8-F1
#
_cell.length_a   1.000
_cell.length_b   1.000
_cell.length_c   1.000
_cell.angle_alpha   90.00
_cell.angle_beta   90.00
_cell.angle_gamma   90.00
#
_symmetry.space_group_name_H-M   'P 1'
#
loop_
_entity.id
_entity.type
_entity.pdbx_description
1 polymer ?
#
loop_
_entity_poly.entity_id
_entity_poly.type
_entity_poly.pdbx_seq_one_letter_code
_entity_poly.pdbx_strand_id
1 'polypeptide(L)'
;MAAGYRLPRSVADRLETALRGRKNAAACLSLATWLGRFWSAPRRLLYSFPIDRRAIAGREDLGLSEARVRGAILTLEEIGFLARYEPDPGRRYQRTADGLHRRPLAFRFGEEYALAFTAANTRAQAARGAPAPSRRPVPRPAPAHVPVASIVTARPAPSPLLAQKHPSLERGLIMGEQNPASPLEAAIARLRQGIGL
;
A
#
# COMPACT_ATOMS: atom_id res chain seq x y z
N MET A 1 -6.38 -18.85 -18.79
CA MET A 1 -5.11 -18.16 -18.46
C MET A 1 -5.41 -16.69 -18.19
N ALA A 2 -5.40 -16.26 -16.92
CA ALA A 2 -5.58 -14.86 -16.58
C ALA A 2 -4.37 -14.05 -17.09
N ALA A 3 -4.61 -12.99 -17.85
CA ALA A 3 -3.55 -12.16 -18.40
C ALA A 3 -2.67 -11.63 -17.25
N GLY A 4 -1.41 -12.06 -17.22
CA GLY A 4 -0.42 -11.54 -16.29
C GLY A 4 -0.29 -10.03 -16.44
N TYR A 5 -0.08 -9.33 -15.33
CA TYR A 5 0.15 -7.89 -15.36
C TYR A 5 1.32 -7.56 -16.29
N ARG A 6 1.13 -6.56 -17.15
CA ARG A 6 2.17 -6.00 -18.01
C ARG A 6 2.35 -4.53 -17.67
N LEU A 7 3.59 -4.07 -17.68
CA LEU A 7 3.87 -2.64 -17.56
C LEU A 7 3.21 -1.88 -18.73
N PRO A 8 2.71 -0.66 -18.49
CA PRO A 8 2.28 0.20 -19.59
C PRO A 8 3.40 0.36 -20.63
N ARG A 9 3.07 0.30 -21.92
CA ARG A 9 4.06 0.27 -23.01
C ARG A 9 5.09 1.41 -22.91
N SER A 10 4.64 2.64 -22.62
CA SER A 10 5.52 3.79 -22.44
C SER A 10 6.50 3.66 -21.27
N VAL A 11 6.11 2.96 -20.21
CA VAL A 11 6.98 2.67 -19.06
C VAL A 11 7.97 1.56 -19.42
N ALA A 12 7.49 0.49 -20.06
CA ALA A 12 8.31 -0.63 -20.50
C ALA A 12 9.41 -0.19 -21.47
N ASP A 13 9.07 0.57 -22.52
CA ASP A 13 10.01 0.99 -23.55
C ASP A 13 11.11 1.91 -22.99
N ARG A 14 10.72 2.83 -22.09
CA ARG A 14 11.66 3.71 -21.39
C ARG A 14 12.61 2.89 -20.51
N LEU A 15 12.06 1.94 -19.75
CA LEU A 15 12.84 1.09 -18.87
C LEU A 15 13.80 0.19 -19.65
N GLU A 16 13.35 -0.44 -20.74
CA GLU A 16 14.18 -1.25 -21.63
C GLU A 16 15.32 -0.43 -22.25
N THR A 17 15.04 0.81 -22.63
CA THR A 17 16.05 1.74 -23.15
C THR A 17 17.10 2.06 -22.08
N ALA A 18 16.67 2.37 -20.85
CA ALA A 18 17.57 2.68 -19.73
C ALA A 18 18.40 1.47 -19.25
N LEU A 19 17.90 0.26 -19.46
CA LEU A 19 18.57 -0.99 -19.07
C LEU A 19 19.48 -1.56 -20.17
N ARG A 20 19.52 -0.95 -21.36
CA ARG A 20 20.31 -1.44 -22.49
C ARG A 20 21.78 -1.58 -22.11
N GLY A 21 22.36 -2.76 -22.38
CA GLY A 21 23.76 -3.07 -22.07
C GLY A 21 24.03 -3.51 -20.62
N ARG A 22 23.02 -3.52 -19.73
CA ARG A 22 23.20 -3.97 -18.34
C ARG A 22 23.03 -5.48 -18.21
N LYS A 23 23.98 -6.14 -17.55
CA LYS A 23 23.97 -7.61 -17.34
C LYS A 23 22.77 -8.10 -16.51
N ASN A 24 22.19 -7.24 -15.67
CA ASN A 24 21.03 -7.56 -14.82
C ASN A 24 19.69 -7.07 -15.38
N ALA A 25 19.63 -6.64 -16.65
CA ALA A 25 18.42 -6.06 -17.25
C ALA A 25 17.17 -6.93 -17.08
N ALA A 26 17.28 -8.25 -17.29
CA ALA A 26 16.16 -9.17 -17.12
C ALA A 26 15.61 -9.22 -15.69
N ALA A 27 16.49 -9.17 -14.68
CA ALA A 27 16.09 -9.11 -13.27
C ALA A 27 15.43 -7.77 -12.93
N CYS A 28 15.95 -6.66 -13.48
CA CYS A 28 15.36 -5.33 -13.33
C CYS A 28 13.95 -5.26 -13.94
N LEU A 29 13.76 -5.78 -15.16
CA LEU A 29 12.45 -5.82 -15.82
C LEU A 29 11.44 -6.68 -15.05
N SER A 30 11.88 -7.84 -14.55
CA SER A 30 11.05 -8.74 -13.74
C SER A 30 10.61 -8.07 -12.45
N LEU A 31 11.56 -7.47 -11.71
CA LEU A 31 11.27 -6.75 -10.47
C LEU A 31 10.39 -5.52 -10.72
N ALA A 32 10.65 -4.73 -11.76
CA ALA A 32 9.86 -3.56 -12.11
C ALA A 32 8.42 -3.93 -12.49
N THR A 33 8.23 -5.00 -13.25
CA THR A 33 6.91 -5.52 -13.60
C THR A 33 6.15 -5.99 -12.37
N TRP A 34 6.83 -6.73 -11.50
CA TRP A 34 6.26 -7.21 -10.24
C TRP A 34 5.85 -6.05 -9.32
N LEU A 35 6.71 -5.05 -9.13
CA LEU A 35 6.39 -3.86 -8.35
C LEU A 35 5.24 -3.06 -8.97
N GLY A 36 5.26 -2.88 -10.29
CA GLY A 36 4.21 -2.21 -11.04
C GLY A 36 2.83 -2.82 -10.79
N ARG A 37 2.74 -4.15 -10.70
CA ARG A 37 1.48 -4.86 -10.43
C ARG A 37 0.77 -4.37 -9.17
N PHE A 38 1.52 -4.02 -8.12
CA PHE A 38 0.96 -3.71 -6.80
C PHE A 38 0.87 -2.21 -6.51
N TRP A 39 1.78 -1.43 -7.09
CA TRP A 39 2.01 -0.03 -6.71
C TRP A 39 1.69 0.98 -7.81
N SER A 40 1.53 0.56 -9.07
CA SER A 40 1.22 1.50 -10.16
C SER A 40 -0.23 1.99 -10.19
N ALA A 41 -1.11 1.43 -9.35
CA ALA A 41 -2.50 1.83 -9.29
C ALA A 41 -2.62 3.32 -8.90
N PRO A 42 -3.58 4.09 -9.45
CA PRO A 42 -3.69 5.54 -9.24
C PRO A 42 -3.68 5.96 -7.76
N ARG A 43 -4.36 5.19 -6.91
CA ARG A 43 -4.47 5.47 -5.47
C ARG A 43 -3.21 5.14 -4.68
N ARG A 44 -2.23 4.48 -5.28
CA ARG A 44 -0.99 3.99 -4.62
C ARG A 44 0.28 4.58 -5.21
N LEU A 45 0.19 5.19 -6.39
CA LEU A 45 1.33 5.60 -7.19
C LEU A 45 2.27 6.60 -6.49
N LEU A 46 1.71 7.49 -5.67
CA LEU A 46 2.47 8.52 -4.94
C LEU A 46 2.90 8.06 -3.53
N TYR A 47 2.45 6.88 -3.09
CA TYR A 47 2.82 6.37 -1.78
C TYR A 47 4.20 5.74 -1.83
N SER A 48 4.95 5.89 -0.73
CA SER A 48 6.12 5.07 -0.51
C SER A 48 5.71 3.66 -0.12
N PHE A 49 6.49 2.68 -0.55
CA PHE A 49 6.27 1.27 -0.29
C PHE A 49 7.56 0.61 0.21
N PRO A 50 7.46 -0.30 1.20
CA PRO A 50 8.62 -1.03 1.69
C PRO A 50 9.05 -2.08 0.66
N ILE A 51 10.35 -2.21 0.44
CA ILE A 51 10.93 -3.36 -0.27
C ILE A 51 11.79 -4.15 0.73
N ASP A 52 11.26 -5.28 1.19
CA ASP A 52 12.04 -6.26 1.93
C ASP A 52 12.62 -7.30 0.97
N ARG A 53 13.93 -7.19 0.71
CA ARG A 53 14.67 -8.08 -0.19
C ARG A 53 14.59 -9.56 0.20
N ARG A 54 14.48 -9.88 1.50
CA ARG A 54 14.42 -11.26 1.99
C ARG A 54 13.05 -11.85 1.78
N ALA A 55 12.01 -11.07 2.05
CA ALA A 55 10.63 -11.51 1.89
C ALA A 55 10.23 -11.76 0.42
N ILE A 56 10.89 -11.07 -0.53
CA ILE A 56 10.58 -11.22 -1.96
C ILE A 56 11.51 -12.21 -2.68
N ALA A 57 12.65 -12.56 -2.09
CA ALA A 57 13.57 -13.53 -2.67
C ALA A 57 12.94 -14.93 -2.73
N GLY A 58 13.10 -15.63 -3.84
CA GLY A 58 12.66 -17.02 -3.99
C GLY A 58 11.14 -17.22 -4.19
N ARG A 59 10.35 -16.14 -4.25
CA ARG A 59 8.93 -16.24 -4.58
C ARG A 59 8.75 -16.76 -6.00
N GLU A 60 7.80 -17.67 -6.19
CA GLU A 60 7.50 -18.29 -7.50
C GLU A 60 7.12 -17.27 -8.57
N ASP A 61 6.40 -16.20 -8.18
CA ASP A 61 5.94 -15.16 -9.10
C ASP A 61 7.03 -14.16 -9.53
N LEU A 62 8.16 -14.12 -8.82
CA LEU A 62 9.29 -13.24 -9.12
C LEU A 62 10.51 -14.00 -9.64
N GLY A 63 10.76 -15.22 -9.16
CA GLY A 63 11.84 -16.09 -9.63
C GLY A 63 13.26 -15.53 -9.42
N LEU A 64 13.43 -14.54 -8.56
CA LEU A 64 14.73 -13.90 -8.29
C LEU A 64 15.30 -14.34 -6.94
N SER A 65 16.61 -14.63 -6.91
CA SER A 65 17.35 -14.81 -5.67
C SER A 65 17.55 -13.46 -4.95
N GLU A 66 17.83 -13.50 -3.65
CA GLU A 66 18.06 -12.28 -2.86
C GLU A 66 19.18 -11.41 -3.46
N ALA A 67 20.26 -12.02 -3.94
CA ALA A 67 21.35 -11.30 -4.59
C ALA A 67 20.91 -10.58 -5.87
N ARG A 68 20.07 -11.22 -6.69
CA ARG A 68 19.50 -10.61 -7.91
C ARG A 68 18.53 -9.49 -7.58
N VAL A 69 17.69 -9.67 -6.56
CA VAL A 69 16.80 -8.62 -6.05
C VAL A 69 17.59 -7.40 -5.59
N ARG A 70 18.64 -7.60 -4.78
CA ARG A 70 19.52 -6.52 -4.33
C ARG A 70 20.15 -5.79 -5.51
N GLY A 71 20.73 -6.53 -6.46
CA GLY A 71 21.33 -5.94 -7.65
C GLY A 71 20.32 -5.16 -8.51
N ALA A 72 19.11 -5.69 -8.66
CA ALA A 72 18.04 -5.03 -9.40
C ALA A 72 17.58 -3.74 -8.71
N ILE A 73 17.42 -3.72 -7.38
CA ILE A 73 17.05 -2.51 -6.64
C ILE A 73 18.09 -1.40 -6.87
N LEU A 74 19.38 -1.71 -6.76
CA LEU A 74 20.45 -0.74 -6.96
C LEU A 74 20.42 -0.15 -8.38
N THR A 75 20.26 -0.99 -9.40
CA THR A 75 20.19 -0.53 -10.79
C THR A 75 18.90 0.25 -11.06
N LEU A 76 17.76 -0.16 -10.52
CA LEU A 76 16.51 0.56 -10.68
C LEU A 76 16.52 1.92 -9.97
N GLU A 77 17.24 2.04 -8.84
CA GLU A 77 17.52 3.31 -8.17
C GLU A 77 18.43 4.20 -9.03
N GLU A 78 19.52 3.65 -9.57
CA GLU A 78 20.49 4.37 -10.40
C GLU A 78 19.87 4.95 -11.68
N ILE A 79 18.99 4.21 -12.36
CA ILE A 79 18.30 4.69 -13.57
C ILE A 79 17.08 5.58 -13.27
N GLY A 80 16.79 5.84 -11.98
CA GLY A 80 15.67 6.66 -11.55
C GLY A 80 14.30 5.99 -11.68
N PHE A 81 14.22 4.67 -11.86
CA PHE A 81 12.95 3.94 -11.78
C PHE A 81 12.41 3.90 -10.35
N LEU A 82 13.30 3.71 -9.37
CA LEU A 82 13.02 3.83 -7.94
C LEU A 82 13.70 5.09 -7.39
N ALA A 83 13.03 5.75 -6.45
CA ALA A 83 13.62 6.76 -5.60
C ALA A 83 13.51 6.31 -4.15
N ARG A 84 14.62 6.37 -3.41
CA ARG A 84 14.64 6.03 -1.99
C ARG A 84 13.85 7.08 -1.21
N TYR A 85 12.99 6.61 -0.32
CA TYR A 85 12.25 7.43 0.64
C TYR A 85 12.81 7.14 2.03
N GLU A 86 13.60 8.07 2.58
CA GLU A 86 14.11 7.95 3.94
C GLU A 86 13.14 8.70 4.88
N PRO A 87 12.35 8.00 5.71
CA PRO A 87 11.59 8.64 6.77
C PRO A 87 12.54 9.19 7.84
N ASP A 88 12.06 10.13 8.66
CA ASP A 88 12.84 10.89 9.65
C ASP A 88 13.92 10.05 10.38
N PRO A 89 15.12 10.63 10.56
CA PRO A 89 16.25 9.93 11.17
C PRO A 89 15.89 9.45 12.58
N GLY A 90 16.08 8.15 12.86
CA GLY A 90 16.03 7.65 14.25
C GLY A 90 15.68 6.17 14.46
N ARG A 91 15.08 5.46 13.50
CA ARG A 91 14.69 4.04 13.71
C ARG A 91 15.00 3.14 12.51
N ARG A 92 16.27 2.82 12.31
CA ARG A 92 16.76 1.91 11.25
C ARG A 92 16.59 0.41 11.57
N TYR A 93 16.35 0.07 12.83
CA TYR A 93 16.23 -1.29 13.31
C TYR A 93 14.89 -1.52 14.04
N GLN A 94 14.39 -2.75 13.94
CA GLN A 94 13.17 -3.25 14.57
C GLN A 94 13.49 -4.56 15.28
N ARG A 95 12.99 -4.73 16.51
CA ARG A 95 13.04 -6.03 17.21
C ARG A 95 11.96 -6.95 16.65
N THR A 96 12.34 -8.16 16.28
CA THR A 96 11.48 -9.29 15.90
C THR A 96 11.79 -10.49 16.81
N ALA A 97 10.99 -11.56 16.73
CA ALA A 97 11.17 -12.77 17.55
C ALA A 97 12.57 -13.40 17.37
N ASP A 98 13.14 -13.29 16.17
CA ASP A 98 14.48 -13.81 15.83
C ASP A 98 15.63 -12.82 16.10
N GLY A 99 15.35 -11.64 16.67
CA GLY A 99 16.37 -10.67 17.07
C GLY A 99 16.19 -9.26 16.47
N LEU A 100 17.30 -8.55 16.23
CA LEU A 100 17.27 -7.18 15.71
C LEU A 100 17.35 -7.17 14.19
N HIS A 101 16.25 -6.85 13.51
CA HIS A 101 16.18 -6.79 12.06
C HIS A 101 16.22 -5.35 11.56
N ARG A 102 16.93 -5.12 10.44
CA ARG A 102 16.91 -3.82 9.77
C ARG A 102 15.53 -3.60 9.16
N ARG A 103 14.95 -2.41 9.36
CA ARG A 103 13.64 -2.09 8.76
C ARG A 103 13.74 -2.09 7.23
N PRO A 104 12.68 -2.50 6.52
CA PRO A 104 12.60 -2.36 5.08
C PRO A 104 12.83 -0.90 4.66
N LEU A 105 13.63 -0.70 3.61
CA LEU A 105 13.77 0.61 3.00
C LEU A 105 12.49 0.92 2.24
N ALA A 106 11.97 2.13 2.45
CA ALA A 106 10.84 2.62 1.69
C ALA A 106 11.34 3.21 0.38
N PHE A 107 10.62 2.92 -0.69
CA PHE A 107 10.87 3.44 -2.03
C PHE A 107 9.59 4.01 -2.60
N ARG A 108 9.73 4.90 -3.57
CA ARG A 108 8.65 5.34 -4.45
C ARG A 108 9.10 5.15 -5.90
N PHE A 109 8.17 5.20 -6.85
CA PHE A 109 8.59 5.36 -8.24
C PHE A 109 9.31 6.70 -8.40
N GLY A 110 10.39 6.71 -9.19
CA GLY A 110 11.03 7.96 -9.56
C GLY A 110 10.07 8.84 -10.34
N GLU A 111 10.27 10.15 -10.25
CA GLU A 111 9.35 11.18 -10.73
C GLU A 111 8.92 10.96 -12.19
N GLU A 112 9.90 10.76 -13.07
CA GLU A 112 9.70 10.48 -14.48
C GLU A 112 8.79 9.25 -14.75
N TYR A 113 9.00 8.18 -13.99
CA TYR A 113 8.22 6.96 -14.14
C TYR A 113 6.85 7.10 -13.48
N ALA A 114 6.72 7.85 -12.38
CA ALA A 114 5.45 8.17 -11.76
C ALA A 114 4.56 8.99 -12.71
N LEU A 115 5.12 9.95 -13.44
CA LEU A 115 4.41 10.69 -14.49
C LEU A 115 3.94 9.76 -15.63
N ALA A 116 4.82 8.87 -16.09
CA ALA A 116 4.48 7.89 -17.12
C ALA A 116 3.36 6.92 -16.69
N PHE A 117 3.38 6.44 -15.44
CA PHE A 117 2.30 5.66 -14.87
C PHE A 117 1.01 6.45 -14.72
N THR A 118 1.08 7.72 -14.32
CA THR A 118 -0.09 8.61 -14.23
C THR A 118 -0.76 8.75 -15.59
N ALA A 119 0.01 9.06 -16.65
CA ALA A 119 -0.50 9.18 -18.01
C ALA A 119 -1.10 7.86 -18.53
N ALA A 120 -0.47 6.72 -18.21
CA ALA A 120 -1.01 5.40 -18.56
C ALA A 120 -2.33 5.11 -17.84
N ASN A 121 -2.42 5.42 -16.55
CA ASN A 121 -3.63 5.27 -15.76
C ASN A 121 -4.76 6.14 -16.29
N THR A 122 -4.51 7.41 -16.61
CA THR A 122 -5.51 8.32 -17.19
C THR A 122 -6.05 7.75 -18.51
N ARG A 123 -5.17 7.26 -19.39
CA ARG A 123 -5.58 6.60 -20.65
C ARG A 123 -6.43 5.36 -20.39
N ALA A 124 -6.03 4.52 -19.42
CA ALA A 124 -6.78 3.32 -19.05
C ALA A 124 -8.16 3.65 -18.46
N GLN A 125 -8.30 4.75 -17.71
CA GLN A 125 -9.60 5.20 -17.20
C GLN A 125 -10.48 5.76 -18.32
N ALA A 126 -9.93 6.57 -19.22
CA ALA A 126 -10.65 7.09 -20.38
C ALA A 126 -11.17 5.96 -21.28
N ALA A 127 -10.34 4.95 -21.56
CA ALA A 127 -10.74 3.77 -22.33
C ALA A 127 -11.85 2.93 -21.67
N ARG A 128 -11.98 2.99 -20.34
CA ARG A 128 -13.06 2.33 -19.60
C ARG A 128 -14.38 3.10 -19.64
N GLY A 129 -14.41 4.28 -20.26
CA GLY A 129 -15.63 5.10 -20.37
C GLY A 129 -16.16 5.64 -19.04
N ALA A 130 -15.37 5.52 -17.95
CA ALA A 130 -15.80 5.95 -16.63
C ALA A 130 -15.40 7.42 -16.42
N PRO A 131 -16.35 8.35 -16.24
CA PRO A 131 -16.00 9.63 -15.63
C PRO A 131 -15.38 9.32 -14.26
N ALA A 132 -14.35 10.08 -13.88
CA ALA A 132 -13.74 10.02 -12.55
C ALA A 132 -14.87 9.90 -11.50
N PRO A 133 -14.74 9.07 -10.45
CA PRO A 133 -15.81 8.93 -9.47
C PRO A 133 -16.10 10.32 -8.93
N SER A 134 -17.20 10.89 -9.42
CA SER A 134 -17.78 12.10 -8.88
C SER A 134 -17.94 11.80 -7.41
N ARG A 135 -17.32 12.63 -6.56
CA ARG A 135 -17.63 12.63 -5.13
C ARG A 135 -19.15 12.71 -5.08
N ARG A 136 -19.81 11.58 -4.81
CA ARG A 136 -21.25 11.53 -4.64
C ARG A 136 -21.53 12.58 -3.57
N PRO A 137 -22.24 13.67 -3.86
CA PRO A 137 -22.65 14.59 -2.82
C PRO A 137 -23.44 13.72 -1.85
N VAL A 138 -22.94 13.54 -0.63
CA VAL A 138 -23.74 12.97 0.44
C VAL A 138 -24.97 13.87 0.52
N PRO A 139 -26.19 13.37 0.27
CA PRO A 139 -27.37 14.20 0.43
C PRO A 139 -27.37 14.67 1.88
N ARG A 140 -27.25 15.98 2.07
CA ARG A 140 -27.46 16.61 3.38
C ARG A 140 -28.89 16.20 3.79
N PRO A 141 -29.08 15.51 4.92
CA PRO A 141 -30.43 15.21 5.38
C PRO A 141 -31.16 16.55 5.54
N ALA A 142 -32.33 16.66 4.89
CA ALA A 142 -33.20 17.81 5.03
C ALA A 142 -33.55 18.00 6.51
N PRO A 143 -33.63 19.25 7.01
CA PRO A 143 -34.12 19.48 8.37
C PRO A 143 -35.54 18.92 8.45
N ALA A 144 -35.74 17.97 9.37
CA ALA A 144 -37.06 17.46 9.67
C ALA A 144 -37.94 18.62 10.14
N HIS A 145 -39.02 18.91 9.40
CA HIS A 145 -40.07 19.78 9.87
C HIS A 145 -40.72 19.14 11.09
N VAL A 146 -40.43 19.69 12.27
CA VAL A 146 -41.18 19.41 13.50
C VAL A 146 -42.53 20.12 13.41
N PRO A 147 -43.67 19.43 13.58
CA PRO A 147 -44.95 20.11 13.72
C PRO A 147 -44.99 20.85 15.06
N VAL A 148 -45.43 22.10 15.00
CA VAL A 148 -45.58 23.02 16.13
C VAL A 148 -46.75 22.57 16.99
N ALA A 149 -46.48 22.20 18.24
CA ALA A 149 -47.46 22.22 19.33
C ALA A 149 -46.76 22.55 20.66
N SER A 150 -46.80 23.84 20.99
CA SER A 150 -47.10 24.43 22.29
C SER A 150 -46.29 24.12 23.57
N ILE A 151 -45.52 25.15 23.98
CA ILE A 151 -45.40 25.82 25.30
C ILE A 151 -44.77 25.02 26.49
N VAL A 152 -43.73 25.62 27.12
CA VAL A 152 -43.64 26.02 28.56
C VAL A 152 -42.20 25.96 29.14
N THR A 153 -41.66 27.17 29.40
CA THR A 153 -40.67 27.66 30.41
C THR A 153 -39.28 27.03 30.65
N ALA A 154 -38.32 27.97 30.84
CA ALA A 154 -36.89 27.81 31.07
C ALA A 154 -36.46 27.42 32.50
N ARG A 155 -35.25 26.82 32.61
CA ARG A 155 -34.32 26.99 33.76
C ARG A 155 -32.88 26.54 33.38
N PRO A 156 -31.79 27.23 33.78
CA PRO A 156 -30.43 26.91 33.34
C PRO A 156 -29.54 26.14 34.36
N ALA A 157 -28.46 25.56 33.80
CA ALA A 157 -27.20 25.05 34.39
C ALA A 157 -27.18 23.59 34.96
N PRO A 158 -26.02 22.87 35.04
CA PRO A 158 -24.61 23.27 34.77
C PRO A 158 -23.82 22.32 33.80
N SER A 159 -22.62 22.76 33.37
CA SER A 159 -21.57 21.91 32.72
C SER A 159 -20.96 20.92 33.73
N PRO A 160 -20.41 19.74 33.32
CA PRO A 160 -18.94 19.65 33.20
C PRO A 160 -18.31 18.50 32.34
N LEU A 161 -17.00 18.69 32.03
CA LEU A 161 -15.86 17.73 32.04
C LEU A 161 -15.73 16.55 31.03
N LEU A 162 -14.64 16.66 30.25
CA LEU A 162 -13.55 15.67 29.99
C LEU A 162 -13.80 14.33 29.25
N ALA A 163 -13.05 14.16 28.15
CA ALA A 163 -12.15 13.01 27.88
C ALA A 163 -11.25 13.38 26.66
N GLN A 164 -10.02 13.88 26.83
CA GLN A 164 -8.76 13.16 27.01
C GLN A 164 -8.48 11.98 26.04
N LYS A 165 -7.36 12.12 25.28
CA LYS A 165 -6.31 11.14 24.87
C LYS A 165 -6.77 9.78 24.31
N HIS A 166 -6.20 9.17 23.27
CA HIS A 166 -4.88 9.20 22.61
C HIS A 166 -4.99 8.36 21.30
N PRO A 167 -3.92 8.17 20.48
CA PRO A 167 -4.00 7.83 19.07
C PRO A 167 -4.05 6.32 18.86
N SER A 168 -4.98 5.85 18.04
CA SER A 168 -4.97 4.46 17.58
C SER A 168 -3.85 4.24 16.58
N LEU A 169 -2.75 3.66 17.09
CA LEU A 169 -1.84 2.78 16.38
C LEU A 169 -2.65 1.72 15.62
N GLU A 170 -2.84 1.86 14.31
CA GLU A 170 -3.22 0.72 13.47
C GLU A 170 -2.37 0.64 12.21
N ARG A 171 -1.49 -0.37 12.27
CA ARG A 171 -1.30 -1.40 11.23
C ARG A 171 -1.00 -0.88 9.83
N GLY A 172 0.30 -0.65 9.58
CA GLY A 172 0.86 -0.76 8.24
C GLY A 172 0.61 -2.16 7.70
N LEU A 173 -0.27 -2.27 6.71
CA LEU A 173 -0.52 -3.48 5.94
C LEU A 173 0.76 -3.90 5.22
N ILE A 174 1.31 -5.05 5.61
CA ILE A 174 2.42 -5.73 4.93
C ILE A 174 1.84 -6.55 3.76
N MET A 175 2.62 -6.59 2.70
CA MET A 175 2.29 -7.14 1.39
C MET A 175 2.00 -8.65 1.42
N GLY A 176 0.78 -9.06 1.03
CA GLY A 176 0.52 -10.41 0.51
C GLY A 176 0.24 -11.54 1.50
N GLU A 177 -0.18 -11.26 2.73
CA GLU A 177 -0.75 -12.30 3.61
C GLU A 177 -2.15 -12.70 3.10
N GLN A 178 -2.23 -13.82 2.39
CA GLN A 178 -3.43 -14.64 2.43
C GLN A 178 -3.48 -15.22 3.85
N ASN A 179 -4.40 -14.75 4.68
CA ASN A 179 -4.62 -15.25 6.04
C ASN A 179 -4.90 -16.76 6.01
N PRO A 180 -3.95 -17.65 6.35
CA PRO A 180 -4.31 -19.03 6.65
C PRO A 180 -4.80 -19.03 8.10
N ALA A 181 -6.06 -19.44 8.31
CA ALA A 181 -6.73 -19.59 9.60
C ALA A 181 -5.76 -19.57 10.81
N SER A 182 -5.78 -18.44 11.53
CA SER A 182 -4.83 -18.13 12.59
C SER A 182 -4.82 -19.23 13.67
N PRO A 183 -3.65 -19.69 14.15
CA PRO A 183 -3.54 -20.62 15.28
C PRO A 183 -4.19 -20.08 16.57
N LEU A 184 -4.51 -18.79 16.61
CA LEU A 184 -5.31 -18.14 17.65
C LEU A 184 -6.77 -18.63 17.65
N GLU A 185 -7.39 -18.86 16.49
CA GLU A 185 -8.77 -19.38 16.42
C GLU A 185 -8.83 -20.85 16.86
N ALA A 186 -7.80 -21.65 16.53
CA ALA A 186 -7.66 -23.02 17.02
C ALA A 186 -7.44 -23.07 18.54
N ALA A 187 -6.69 -22.11 19.10
CA ALA A 187 -6.51 -21.99 20.55
C ALA A 187 -7.80 -21.56 21.26
N ILE A 188 -8.58 -20.64 20.68
CA ILE A 188 -9.88 -20.21 21.23
C ILE A 188 -10.92 -21.33 21.15
N ALA A 189 -10.93 -22.13 20.08
CA ALA A 189 -11.81 -23.28 19.95
C ALA A 189 -11.52 -24.38 20.99
N ARG A 190 -10.23 -24.65 21.27
CA ARG A 190 -9.83 -25.57 22.34
C ARG A 190 -10.23 -25.07 23.73
N LEU A 191 -10.14 -23.76 23.98
CA LEU A 191 -10.56 -23.18 25.25
C LEU A 191 -12.08 -23.30 25.46
N ARG A 192 -12.88 -23.14 24.40
CA ARG A 192 -14.34 -23.33 24.44
C ARG A 192 -14.75 -24.79 24.66
N GLN A 193 -13.99 -25.75 24.14
CA GLN A 193 -14.26 -27.17 24.40
C GLN A 193 -13.88 -27.61 25.83
N GLY A 194 -12.98 -26.89 26.50
CA GLY A 194 -12.56 -27.19 27.88
C GLY A 194 -13.44 -26.56 28.98
N ILE A 195 -14.26 -25.57 28.63
CA ILE A 195 -15.15 -24.86 29.57
C ILE A 195 -16.57 -25.01 29.02
N GLY A 196 -17.24 -26.11 29.39
CA GLY A 196 -18.57 -26.46 28.88
C GLY A 196 -19.61 -25.38 29.16
N LEU A 197 -19.97 -24.63 28.11
CA LEU A 197 -21.24 -23.94 27.93
C LEU A 197 -21.85 -24.41 26.62
#